data_AF-A0A358B6N7-F1
#
_entry.id   AF-A0A358B6N7-F1
#
_cell.length_a   1.000
_cell.length_b   1.000
_cell.length_c   1.000
_cell.angle_alpha   90.00
_cell.angle_beta   90.00
_cell.angle_gamma   90.00
#
_symmetry.space_group_name_H-M   'P 1'
#
loop_
_entity.id
_entity.type
_entity.pdbx_description
1 polymer ?
#
loop_
_entity_poly.entity_id
_entity_poly.type
_entity_poly.pdbx_seq_one_letter_code
_entity_poly.pdbx_strand_id
1 'polypeptide(L)'
;MDLRISPLSSQALNPAGQTKRPGAAGGVGGGFADNFKTALKDVSAAQNEATRLQKEVQLGNPNVSLEETMLAMQKAQIGFQATLHVRNRMVQAYTDIMNMSV
;
A
#
# COMPACT_ATOMS: atom_id res chain seq x y z
N MET A 1 22.20 50.37 -35.57
CA MET A 1 21.28 49.86 -34.52
C MET A 1 21.90 48.61 -33.92
N ASP A 2 22.27 48.72 -32.66
CA ASP A 2 23.07 47.80 -31.84
C ASP A 2 22.32 46.48 -31.58
N LEU A 3 22.83 45.35 -32.10
CA LEU A 3 22.34 44.00 -31.75
C LEU A 3 22.88 43.63 -30.36
N ARG A 4 22.13 43.96 -29.32
CA ARG A 4 22.42 43.49 -27.96
C ARG A 4 22.04 42.02 -27.79
N ILE A 5 23.08 41.19 -27.75
CA ILE A 5 23.05 39.82 -27.26
C ILE A 5 22.61 39.87 -25.79
N SER A 6 21.39 39.45 -25.51
CA SER A 6 20.92 39.20 -24.14
C SER A 6 21.49 37.87 -23.67
N PRO A 7 22.15 37.79 -22.50
CA PRO A 7 22.57 36.51 -21.94
C PRO A 7 21.32 35.71 -21.57
N LEU A 8 21.26 34.46 -22.01
CA LEU A 8 20.28 33.49 -21.52
C LEU A 8 20.42 33.40 -19.99
N SER A 9 19.54 34.10 -19.29
CA SER A 9 19.25 33.83 -17.89
C SER A 9 18.78 32.38 -17.81
N SER A 10 19.51 31.60 -17.03
CA SER A 10 19.17 30.26 -16.53
C SER A 10 17.76 30.25 -15.96
N GLN A 11 16.76 30.07 -16.83
CA GLN A 11 15.40 29.76 -16.44
C GLN A 11 15.42 28.32 -15.94
N ALA A 12 15.31 28.24 -14.61
CA ALA A 12 15.30 27.04 -13.82
C ALA A 12 14.53 25.91 -14.48
N LEU A 13 15.16 24.74 -14.45
CA LEU A 13 14.60 23.42 -14.68
C LEU A 13 13.20 23.36 -14.07
N ASN A 14 12.21 23.27 -14.95
CA ASN A 14 10.83 22.96 -14.63
C ASN A 14 10.69 21.43 -14.61
N PRO A 15 10.67 20.74 -13.46
CA PRO A 15 10.09 19.41 -13.41
C PRO A 15 8.57 19.55 -13.42
N ALA A 16 8.02 19.74 -14.63
CA ALA A 16 6.68 19.28 -14.95
C ALA A 16 6.68 17.75 -14.81
N GLY A 17 6.44 17.31 -13.59
CA GLY A 17 6.50 15.93 -13.17
C GLY A 17 5.97 15.83 -11.76
N GLN A 18 4.76 16.37 -11.54
CA GLN A 18 3.94 16.03 -10.38
C GLN A 18 3.65 14.53 -10.47
N THR A 19 4.60 13.72 -10.04
CA THR A 19 4.33 12.40 -9.48
C THR A 19 3.39 12.65 -8.32
N LYS A 20 2.10 12.53 -8.63
CA LYS A 20 1.02 12.38 -7.68
C LYS A 20 1.40 11.21 -6.78
N ARG A 21 2.12 11.51 -5.67
CA ARG A 21 2.21 10.61 -4.53
C ARG A 21 0.76 10.21 -4.28
N PRO A 22 0.40 8.91 -4.32
CA PRO A 22 -0.90 8.52 -3.84
C PRO A 22 -1.01 9.12 -2.44
N GLY A 23 -1.94 10.06 -2.31
CA GLY A 23 -2.18 10.74 -1.05
C GLY A 23 -2.30 9.67 0.01
N ALA A 24 -1.59 9.86 1.12
CA ALA A 24 -1.91 9.19 2.35
C ALA A 24 -3.41 9.42 2.56
N ALA A 25 -4.18 8.37 2.25
CA ALA A 25 -5.61 8.39 2.31
C ALA A 25 -5.99 8.65 3.77
N GLY A 26 -6.77 9.71 3.97
CA GLY A 26 -7.67 9.87 5.11
C GLY A 26 -7.01 9.99 6.47
N GLY A 27 -7.41 11.01 7.23
CA GLY A 27 -7.09 11.08 8.64
C GLY A 27 -7.37 9.74 9.32
N VAL A 28 -6.40 9.30 10.13
CA VAL A 28 -6.53 8.17 11.03
C VAL A 28 -7.54 8.55 12.11
N GLY A 29 -8.82 8.43 11.78
CA GLY A 29 -9.92 8.48 12.72
C GLY A 29 -10.11 7.09 13.34
N GLY A 30 -9.31 6.78 14.35
CA GLY A 30 -9.34 5.49 15.06
C GLY A 30 -8.01 5.22 15.76
N GLY A 31 -8.05 4.64 16.96
CA GLY A 31 -6.83 4.23 17.66
C GLY A 31 -6.06 3.20 16.85
N PHE A 32 -4.77 3.02 17.14
CA PHE A 32 -3.92 2.02 16.46
C PHE A 32 -4.56 0.60 16.47
N ALA A 33 -5.24 0.23 17.55
CA ALA A 33 -5.98 -1.03 17.65
C ALA A 33 -7.14 -1.13 16.64
N ASP A 34 -7.89 -0.04 16.41
CA ASP A 34 -8.98 0.00 15.42
C ASP A 34 -8.43 -0.09 13.99
N ASN A 35 -7.31 0.59 13.72
CA ASN A 35 -6.63 0.49 12.43
C ASN A 35 -6.08 -0.91 12.19
N PHE A 36 -5.49 -1.54 13.21
CA PHE A 36 -5.00 -2.91 13.10
C PHE A 36 -6.14 -3.92 12.89
N LYS A 37 -7.27 -3.74 13.59
CA LYS A 37 -8.49 -4.53 13.38
C LYS A 37 -9.04 -4.36 11.96
N THR A 38 -8.98 -3.15 11.42
CA THR A 38 -9.39 -2.86 10.04
C THR A 38 -8.44 -3.53 9.05
N ALA A 39 -7.12 -3.40 9.22
CA ALA A 39 -6.13 -4.07 8.38
C ALA A 39 -6.27 -5.60 8.39
N LEU A 40 -6.57 -6.22 9.54
CA LEU A 40 -6.84 -7.65 9.63
C LEU A 40 -8.08 -8.06 8.82
N LYS A 41 -9.15 -7.25 8.85
CA LYS A 41 -10.33 -7.49 8.02
C LYS A 41 -10.01 -7.35 6.54
N ASP A 42 -9.22 -6.35 6.17
CA ASP A 42 -8.82 -6.11 4.78
C ASP A 42 -7.98 -7.27 4.24
N VAL A 43 -7.07 -7.84 5.04
CA VAL A 43 -6.32 -9.04 4.66
C VAL A 43 -7.23 -10.25 4.47
N SER A 44 -8.20 -10.45 5.37
CA SER A 44 -9.18 -11.54 5.23
C SER A 44 -10.02 -11.37 3.96
N ALA A 45 -10.46 -10.15 3.66
CA ALA A 45 -11.18 -9.83 2.44
C ALA A 45 -10.32 -10.08 1.19
N ALA A 46 -9.05 -9.66 1.21
CA ALA A 46 -8.12 -9.88 0.11
C ALA A 46 -7.86 -11.38 -0.16
N GLN A 47 -7.77 -12.20 0.88
CA GLN A 47 -7.64 -13.65 0.73
C GLN A 47 -8.89 -14.27 0.09
N ASN A 48 -10.07 -13.92 0.57
CA ASN A 48 -11.34 -14.41 0.03
C ASN A 48 -11.52 -14.02 -1.45
N GLU A 49 -11.17 -12.78 -1.79
CA GLU A 49 -11.25 -12.30 -3.17
C GLU A 49 -10.27 -13.03 -4.08
N ALA A 50 -9.03 -13.26 -3.63
CA ALA A 50 -8.07 -14.06 -4.40
C ALA A 50 -8.58 -15.48 -4.67
N THR A 51 -9.18 -16.14 -3.67
CA THR A 51 -9.79 -17.48 -3.83
C THR A 51 -10.98 -17.46 -4.78
N ARG A 52 -11.81 -16.40 -4.73
CA ARG A 52 -12.94 -16.23 -5.65
C ARG A 52 -12.47 -16.05 -7.09
N LEU A 53 -11.51 -15.16 -7.33
CA LEU A 53 -10.96 -14.89 -8.66
C LEU A 53 -10.29 -16.15 -9.24
N GLN A 54 -9.55 -16.91 -8.43
CA GLN A 54 -9.00 -18.22 -8.83
C GLN A 54 -10.09 -19.17 -9.33
N LYS A 55 -11.23 -19.23 -8.63
CA LYS A 55 -12.36 -20.08 -9.01
C LYS A 55 -13.03 -19.58 -10.28
N GLU A 56 -13.22 -18.26 -10.42
CA GLU A 56 -13.83 -17.64 -11.62
C GLU A 56 -12.95 -17.84 -12.87
N VAL A 57 -11.63 -17.78 -12.73
CA VAL A 57 -10.69 -18.09 -13.83
C VAL A 57 -10.72 -19.58 -14.20
N GLN A 58 -10.74 -20.49 -13.22
CA GLN A 58 -10.85 -21.94 -13.50
C GLN A 58 -12.16 -22.30 -14.20
N LEU A 59 -13.23 -21.56 -13.93
CA LEU A 59 -14.53 -21.71 -14.58
C LEU A 59 -14.58 -21.07 -15.99
N GLY A 60 -13.50 -20.42 -16.43
CA GLY A 60 -13.41 -19.79 -17.75
C GLY A 60 -14.25 -18.52 -17.88
N ASN A 61 -14.51 -17.81 -16.78
CA ASN A 61 -15.27 -16.55 -16.83
C ASN A 61 -14.49 -15.47 -17.61
N PRO A 62 -15.00 -14.97 -18.75
CA PRO A 62 -14.30 -13.97 -19.57
C PRO A 62 -14.20 -12.59 -18.91
N ASN A 63 -14.93 -12.35 -17.81
CA ASN A 63 -14.88 -11.09 -17.07
C ASN A 63 -13.75 -11.04 -16.04
N VAL A 64 -13.03 -12.15 -15.81
CA VAL A 64 -11.94 -12.23 -14.84
C VAL A 64 -10.70 -12.69 -15.56
N SER A 65 -9.70 -11.83 -15.56
CA SER A 65 -8.44 -12.12 -16.25
C SER A 65 -7.49 -12.88 -15.32
N LEU A 66 -6.69 -13.78 -15.89
CA LEU A 66 -5.68 -14.53 -15.14
C LEU A 66 -4.67 -13.56 -14.48
N GLU A 67 -4.36 -12.47 -15.17
CA GLU A 67 -3.48 -11.40 -14.71
C GLU A 67 -4.01 -10.71 -13.45
N GLU A 68 -5.31 -10.38 -13.42
CA GLU A 68 -5.96 -9.78 -12.25
C GLU A 68 -5.97 -10.73 -11.06
N THR A 69 -6.21 -12.02 -11.33
CA THR A 69 -6.18 -13.06 -10.29
C THR A 69 -4.77 -13.19 -9.69
N MET A 70 -3.73 -13.21 -10.53
CA MET A 70 -2.35 -13.28 -10.06
C MET A 70 -1.95 -12.02 -9.28
N LEU A 71 -2.39 -10.84 -9.71
CA LEU A 71 -2.15 -9.60 -8.99
C LEU A 71 -2.87 -9.58 -7.64
N ALA A 72 -4.12 -10.03 -7.58
CA ALA A 72 -4.89 -10.14 -6.34
C ALA A 72 -4.23 -11.11 -5.36
N MET A 73 -3.76 -12.26 -5.85
CA MET A 73 -2.99 -13.23 -5.06
C MET A 73 -1.71 -12.62 -4.49
N GLN A 74 -0.92 -11.92 -5.30
CA GLN A 74 0.30 -11.25 -4.84
C GLN A 74 0.00 -10.17 -3.80
N LYS A 75 -1.05 -9.38 -4.02
CA LYS A 75 -1.49 -8.35 -3.07
C LYS A 75 -1.92 -8.95 -1.74
N ALA A 76 -2.69 -10.04 -1.75
CA ALA A 76 -3.11 -10.75 -0.55
C ALA A 76 -1.90 -11.32 0.21
N GLN A 77 -0.93 -11.91 -0.49
CA GLN A 77 0.28 -12.48 0.12
C GLN A 77 1.14 -11.40 0.80
N ILE A 78 1.42 -10.30 0.10
CA ILE A 78 2.24 -9.20 0.64
C ILE A 78 1.51 -8.53 1.82
N GLY A 79 0.20 -8.30 1.70
CA GLY A 79 -0.61 -7.70 2.78
C GLY A 79 -0.66 -8.58 4.02
N PHE A 80 -0.76 -9.90 3.85
CA PHE A 80 -0.71 -10.85 4.96
C PHE A 80 0.65 -10.83 5.67
N GLN A 81 1.75 -10.85 4.92
CA GLN A 81 3.10 -10.75 5.49
C GLN A 81 3.29 -9.46 6.29
N ALA A 82 2.88 -8.32 5.72
CA ALA A 82 2.94 -7.03 6.42
C ALA A 82 2.17 -7.07 7.75
N THR A 83 0.99 -7.69 7.77
CA THR A 83 0.16 -7.80 8.97
C THR A 83 0.79 -8.71 10.03
N LEU A 84 1.46 -9.79 9.63
CA LEU A 84 2.22 -10.62 10.56
C LEU A 84 3.39 -9.85 11.18
N HIS A 85 4.09 -9.02 10.41
CA HIS A 85 5.16 -8.19 10.95
C HIS A 85 4.64 -7.20 12.00
N VAL A 86 3.50 -6.55 11.73
CA VAL A 86 2.86 -5.64 12.70
C VAL A 86 2.43 -6.40 13.95
N ARG A 87 1.77 -7.57 13.80
CA ARG A 87 1.38 -8.43 14.92
C ARG A 87 2.58 -8.79 15.80
N ASN A 88 3.66 -9.26 15.19
CA ASN A 88 4.86 -9.67 15.90
C ASN A 88 5.50 -8.49 16.64
N ARG A 89 5.50 -7.31 16.02
CA ARG A 89 6.02 -6.09 16.66
C ARG A 89 5.16 -5.64 17.84
N MET A 90 3.84 -5.80 17.77
CA MET A 90 2.93 -5.49 18.89
C MET A 90 3.16 -6.44 20.07
N VAL A 91 3.33 -7.74 19.80
CA VAL A 91 3.65 -8.73 20.83
C VAL A 91 5.00 -8.42 21.48
N GLN A 92 6.02 -8.10 20.69
CA GLN A 92 7.33 -7.69 21.20
C GLN A 92 7.23 -6.44 22.07
N ALA A 93 6.53 -5.40 21.63
CA ALA A 93 6.37 -4.16 22.41
C ALA A 93 5.65 -4.40 23.74
N TYR A 94 4.66 -5.30 23.77
CA TYR A 94 4.01 -5.72 25.01
C TYR A 94 4.98 -6.44 25.95
N THR A 95 5.78 -7.37 25.43
CA THR A 95 6.81 -8.07 26.19
C THR A 95 7.92 -7.14 26.69
N ASP A 96 8.38 -6.18 25.87
CA ASP A 96 9.40 -5.19 26.23
C ASP A 96 8.93 -4.30 27.39
N ILE A 97 7.67 -3.82 27.36
CA ILE A 97 7.09 -3.07 28.48
C ILE A 97 7.04 -3.91 29.75
N MET A 98 6.68 -5.20 29.63
CA MET A 98 6.61 -6.11 30.77
C MET A 98 7.99 -6.38 31.38
N ASN A 99 9.01 -6.48 30.54
CA ASN A 99 10.41 -6.68 30.95
C ASN A 99 11.10 -5.38 31.39
N MET A 100 10.47 -4.20 31.19
CA MET A 100 10.96 -2.91 31.66
C MET A 100 10.58 -2.57 33.11
N SER A 101 9.95 -3.49 33.85
CA SER A 101 9.70 -3.32 35.29
C SER A 101 10.49 -4.34 36.12
N VAL A 102 11.75 -3.99 36.42
CA VAL A 102 12.35 -3.78 37.76
C VAL A 102 13.70 -3.09 37.61
#